data_AF-A0A2X3GR70-F1
#
_entry.id   AF-A0A2X3GR70-F1
#
_cell.length_a   1.000
_cell.length_b   1.000
_cell.length_c   1.000
_cell.angle_alpha   90.00
_cell.angle_beta   90.00
_cell.angle_gamma   90.00
#
_symmetry.space_group_name_H-M   'P 1'
#
loop_
_entity.id
_entity.type
_entity.pdbx_description
1 polymer ?
#
loop_
_entity_poly.entity_id
_entity_poly.type
_entity_poly.pdbx_seq_one_letter_code
_entity_poly.pdbx_strand_id
1 'polypeptide(L)' 'MLGEVVAVHIDESLLDNGIYQTARAQPILRAGGPSAYYGIDDSLRFDMIRPDAR' A
#
# COMPACT_ATOMS: atom_id res chain seq x y z
N MET A 1 -7.51 1.89 20.33
CA MET A 1 -7.84 3.32 20.16
C MET A 1 -8.48 3.52 18.81
N LEU A 2 -9.34 4.53 18.64
CA LEU A 2 -9.92 4.95 17.35
C LEU A 2 -9.46 6.37 17.03
N GLY A 3 -9.27 6.69 15.75
CA GLY A 3 -8.84 8.02 15.30
C GLY A 3 -9.39 8.35 13.92
N GLU A 4 -9.54 9.64 13.64
CA GLU A 4 -9.99 10.20 12.36
C GLU A 4 -8.77 10.79 11.60
N VAL A 5 -8.69 10.51 10.30
CA VAL A 5 -7.64 11.06 9.43
C VAL A 5 -8.13 12.40 8.87
N VAL A 6 -7.49 13.50 9.29
CA VAL A 6 -7.85 14.86 8.87
C VAL A 6 -7.00 15.42 7.73
N ALA A 7 -5.78 14.89 7.54
CA ALA A 7 -4.88 15.26 6.47
C ALA A 7 -3.87 14.13 6.19
N VAL A 8 -3.34 14.08 4.97
CA VAL A 8 -2.28 13.15 4.55
C VAL A 8 -1.24 13.91 3.75
N HIS A 9 0.04 13.75 4.10
CA HIS A 9 1.16 14.22 3.29
C HIS A 9 1.62 13.07 2.38
N ILE A 10 1.60 13.30 1.08
CA ILE A 10 2.07 12.34 0.08
C ILE A 10 3.13 13.03 -0.76
N ASP A 11 4.27 12.38 -0.97
CA ASP A 11 5.24 12.80 -1.98
C ASP A 11 4.60 12.65 -3.36
N GLU A 12 4.47 13.75 -4.11
CA GLU A 12 3.80 13.78 -5.41
C GLU A 12 4.41 12.81 -6.43
N SER A 13 5.68 12.45 -6.28
CA SER A 13 6.34 11.45 -7.15
C SER A 13 5.78 10.03 -7.02
N LEU A 14 5.07 9.75 -5.91
CA LEU A 14 4.40 8.48 -5.66
C LEU A 14 3.01 8.41 -6.29
N LEU A 15 2.55 9.47 -6.95
CA LEU A 15 1.25 9.52 -7.62
C LEU A 15 1.41 9.30 -9.13
N ASP A 16 0.48 8.55 -9.72
CA ASP A 16 0.27 8.46 -11.16
C ASP A 16 -1.21 8.76 -11.45
N ASN A 17 -1.49 9.87 -12.14
CA ASN A 17 -2.85 10.37 -12.37
C ASN A 17 -3.69 10.48 -11.09
N GLY A 18 -3.07 10.92 -9.99
CA GLY A 18 -3.72 11.03 -8.68
C GLY A 18 -3.88 9.68 -7.94
N ILE A 19 -3.43 8.58 -8.53
CA ILE A 19 -3.46 7.24 -7.92
C ILE A 19 -2.11 6.95 -7.25
N TYR A 20 -2.15 6.63 -5.97
CA TYR A 20 -0.96 6.26 -5.21
C TYR A 20 -0.37 4.93 -5.67
N GLN A 21 0.91 4.95 -6.00
CA GLN A 21 1.68 3.80 -6.48
C GLN A 21 2.39 3.11 -5.32
N THR A 22 1.68 2.21 -4.62
CA THR A 22 2.14 1.56 -3.39
C THR A 22 3.54 0.95 -3.48
N ALA A 23 3.89 0.27 -4.59
CA ALA A 23 5.20 -0.35 -4.76
C ALA A 23 6.35 0.68 -4.81
N ARG A 24 6.13 1.87 -5.41
CA ARG A 24 7.16 2.92 -5.50
C ARG A 24 7.58 3.45 -4.13
N ALA A 25 6.67 3.40 -3.17
CA ALA A 25 6.93 3.86 -1.80
C ALA A 25 7.77 2.87 -0.97
N GLN A 26 8.05 1.67 -1.48
CA GLN A 26 8.81 0.62 -0.80
C GLN A 26 8.38 0.41 0.66
N PRO A 27 7.07 0.20 0.94
CA PRO A 27 6.59 0.04 2.30
C PRO A 27 7.11 -1.28 2.91
N ILE A 28 7.33 -1.25 4.21
CA ILE A 28 7.78 -2.42 4.97
C ILE A 28 6.61 -2.99 5.76
N LEU A 29 6.30 -4.27 5.53
CA LEU A 29 5.23 -5.00 6.19
C LEU A 29 5.79 -5.80 7.35
N ARG A 30 5.06 -5.80 8.46
CA ARG A 30 5.40 -6.63 9.61
C ARG A 30 5.02 -8.09 9.36
N ALA A 31 5.95 -8.99 9.58
CA ALA A 31 5.69 -10.43 9.56
C ALA A 31 5.55 -11.01 10.99
N GLY A 32 5.44 -12.34 11.10
CA GLY A 32 5.42 -13.03 12.39
C GLY A 32 6.78 -13.09 13.09
N GLY A 33 6.81 -13.54 14.35
CA GLY A 33 8.05 -13.73 15.11
C GLY A 33 8.73 -12.41 15.52
N PRO A 34 9.87 -12.45 16.22
CA PRO A 34 10.45 -11.26 16.87
C PRO A 34 11.09 -10.24 15.91
N SER A 35 11.49 -10.64 14.69
CA SER A 35 12.34 -9.81 13.82
C SER A 35 11.99 -9.78 12.34
N ALA A 36 10.98 -10.51 11.88
CA ALA A 36 10.73 -10.63 10.45
C ALA A 36 9.90 -9.47 9.88
N TYR A 37 10.33 -8.98 8.71
CA TYR A 37 9.69 -7.93 7.92
C TYR A 37 9.84 -8.26 6.44
N TYR A 38 8.89 -7.80 5.62
CA TYR A 38 8.91 -7.96 4.17
C TYR A 38 8.83 -6.60 3.48
N GLY A 39 9.54 -6.46 2.37
CA GLY A 39 9.22 -5.46 1.36
C GLY A 39 8.16 -6.00 0.40
N ILE A 40 7.54 -5.11 -0.37
CA ILE A 40 6.70 -5.45 -1.52
C ILE A 40 7.13 -4.65 -2.74
N ASP A 41 6.96 -5.25 -3.91
CA ASP A 41 7.18 -4.62 -5.20
C ASP A 41 6.11 -5.10 -6.21
N ASP A 42 6.16 -4.55 -7.43
CA ASP A 42 5.16 -4.83 -8.46
C ASP A 42 5.19 -6.29 -8.97
N SER A 43 6.26 -7.06 -8.74
CA SER A 43 6.32 -8.47 -9.14
C SER A 43 5.34 -9.35 -8.34
N LEU A 44 4.90 -8.87 -7.17
CA LEU A 44 3.96 -9.56 -6.29
C LEU A 44 2.51 -9.10 -6.49
N ARG A 45 2.25 -8.12 -7.39
CA ARG A 45 0.92 -7.53 -7.60
C ARG A 45 0.03 -8.42 -8.47
N PHE A 46 -1.23 -8.54 -8.08
CA PHE A 46 -2.31 -9.07 -8.91
C PHE A 46 -3.61 -8.34 -8.58
N ASP A 47 -4.46 -8.11 -9.58
CA ASP A 47 -5.71 -7.39 -9.40
C ASP A 47 -6.87 -8.40 -9.20
N MET A 48 -7.68 -8.18 -8.17
CA MET A 48 -8.89 -8.96 -7.90
C MET A 48 -10.12 -8.10 -8.14
N ILE A 49 -11.02 -8.54 -9.02
CA ILE A 49 -12.31 -7.89 -9.22
C ILE A 49 -13.27 -8.34 -8.12
N ARG A 50 -14.04 -7.40 -7.57
CA ARG A 50 -15.06 -7.71 -6.57
C ARG A 50 -16.13 -8.66 -7.18
N PRO A 51 -16.51 -9.77 -6.51
CA PRO A 51 -17.43 -10.76 -7.07
C PRO A 51 -18.76 -10.20 -7.59
N ASP A 52 -19.39 -9.28 -6.85
CA ASP A 52 -20.71 -8.73 -7.20
C ASP A 52 -20.65 -7.52 -8.15
N ALA A 53 -19.46 -7.14 -8.63
CA ALA A 53 -19.27 -5.99 -9.52
C ALA A 53 -19.36 -6.36 -11.01
N ARG A 54 -20.12 -7.42 -11.33
CA ARG A 54 -20.28 -7.93 -12.69
C ARG A 54 -21.58 -7.46 -13.34
#